data_AF-B7LIX3-F1
#
_entry.id   AF-B7LIX3-F1
#
_cell.length_a   1.000
_cell.length_b   1.000
_cell.length_c   1.000
_cell.angle_alpha   90.00
_cell.angle_beta   90.00
_cell.angle_gamma   90.00
#
_symmetry.space_group_name_H-M   'P 1'
#
loop_
_entity.id
_entity.type
_entity.pdbx_description
1 polymer ?
#
loop_
_entity_poly.entity_id
_entity_poly.type
_entity_poly.pdbx_seq_one_letter_code
_entity_poly.pdbx_strand_id
1 'polypeptide(L)'
;MNGHAHLLYALNIAVRTAPDSSVKALKYAAAIERSLCEKLCADVNYSGLICKNPFHLEWQVMEWREEAYTLDELADYLDLSASARRSIDETATCSK
;
A
#
# COMPACT_ATOMS: atom_id res chain seq x y z
N MET A 1 -6.81 -25.23 0.58
CA MET A 1 -7.19 -23.80 0.56
C MET A 1 -6.04 -23.03 -0.07
N ASN A 2 -6.28 -22.21 -1.08
CA ASN A 2 -5.22 -21.47 -1.78
C ASN A 2 -4.85 -20.26 -0.90
N GLY A 3 -3.70 -20.28 -0.22
CA GLY A 3 -3.34 -19.36 0.87
C GLY A 3 -3.08 -17.89 0.47
N HIS A 4 -3.64 -17.44 -0.66
CA HIS A 4 -3.44 -16.10 -1.21
C HIS A 4 -4.71 -15.25 -1.05
N ALA A 5 -4.56 -14.10 -0.41
CA ALA A 5 -5.61 -13.13 -0.17
C ALA A 5 -5.17 -11.74 -0.64
N HIS A 6 -6.14 -10.90 -1.01
CA HIS A 6 -5.91 -9.47 -1.22
C HIS A 6 -6.57 -8.73 -0.05
N LEU A 7 -5.84 -7.79 0.55
CA LEU A 7 -6.39 -6.90 1.55
C LEU A 7 -6.61 -5.53 0.89
N LEU A 8 -7.78 -4.95 1.16
CA LEU A 8 -8.20 -3.67 0.61
C LEU A 8 -8.50 -2.73 1.78
N TYR A 9 -7.99 -1.51 1.71
CA TYR A 9 -8.25 -0.46 2.69
C TYR A 9 -9.00 0.68 2.01
N ALA A 10 -10.28 0.86 2.35
CA ALA A 10 -11.06 1.97 1.83
C ALA A 10 -10.56 3.28 2.44
N LEU A 11 -10.33 4.29 1.60
CA LEU A 11 -9.91 5.63 2.03
C LEU A 11 -11.10 6.58 2.06
N ASN A 12 -11.27 7.30 3.15
CA ASN A 12 -12.30 8.33 3.31
C ASN A 12 -12.11 9.48 2.30
N ILE A 13 -10.86 9.85 2.04
CA ILE A 13 -10.50 10.81 0.99
C ILE A 13 -9.64 10.09 -0.05
N ALA A 14 -10.15 10.00 -1.28
CA ALA A 14 -9.45 9.35 -2.37
C ALA A 14 -8.18 10.12 -2.77
N VAL A 15 -7.10 9.37 -3.04
CA VAL A 15 -5.86 9.92 -3.59
C VAL A 15 -5.91 9.77 -5.11
N ARG A 16 -5.91 10.90 -5.81
CA ARG A 16 -5.92 10.92 -7.28
C ARG A 16 -4.57 10.45 -7.83
N THR A 17 -4.57 9.52 -8.77
CA THR A 17 -3.36 8.91 -9.40
C THR A 17 -3.11 9.37 -10.83
N ALA A 18 -3.55 10.59 -11.17
CA ALA A 18 -3.38 11.18 -12.50
C ALA A 18 -2.18 12.16 -12.53
N PRO A 19 -1.65 12.52 -13.72
CA PRO A 19 -0.48 13.41 -13.85
C PRO A 19 -0.67 14.81 -13.24
N ASP A 20 -1.91 15.26 -13.10
CA ASP A 20 -2.31 16.54 -12.51
C ASP A 20 -2.51 16.49 -10.98
N SER A 21 -2.24 15.34 -10.35
CA SER A 21 -2.48 15.12 -8.92
C SER A 21 -1.41 15.76 -8.03
N SER A 22 -1.75 15.88 -6.74
CA SER A 22 -0.80 16.35 -5.74
C SER A 22 0.32 15.33 -5.53
N VAL A 23 1.53 15.68 -5.98
CA VAL A 23 2.74 14.88 -5.79
C VAL A 23 2.98 14.57 -4.30
N LYS A 24 2.65 15.50 -3.40
CA LYS A 24 2.79 15.29 -1.94
C LYS A 24 1.83 14.20 -1.45
N ALA A 25 0.57 14.24 -1.88
CA ALA A 25 -0.43 13.25 -1.49
C ALA A 25 -0.07 11.86 -2.03
N LEU A 26 0.38 11.78 -3.28
CA LEU A 26 0.85 10.52 -3.88
C LEU A 26 2.04 9.92 -3.14
N LYS A 27 3.06 10.74 -2.83
CA LYS A 27 4.22 10.27 -2.07
C LYS A 27 3.84 9.76 -0.68
N TYR A 28 2.91 10.45 -0.02
CA TYR A 28 2.45 10.05 1.30
C TYR A 28 1.65 8.73 1.26
N ALA A 29 0.72 8.60 0.32
CA ALA A 29 -0.04 7.37 0.12
C ALA A 29 0.87 6.19 -0.24
N ALA A 30 1.86 6.40 -1.12
CA ALA A 30 2.84 5.38 -1.49
C ALA A 30 3.74 4.96 -0.30
N ALA A 31 4.10 5.89 0.59
CA ALA A 31 4.84 5.55 1.79
C ALA A 31 4.02 4.68 2.75
N ILE A 32 2.73 5.00 2.92
CA ILE A 32 1.80 4.21 3.74
C ILE A 32 1.58 2.81 3.14
N GLU A 33 1.26 2.73 1.84
CA GLU A 33 1.09 1.45 1.14
C GLU A 33 2.34 0.57 1.30
N ARG A 34 3.51 1.15 1.08
CA ARG A 34 4.78 0.44 1.24
C ARG A 34 4.98 -0.07 2.66
N SER A 35 4.79 0.77 3.68
CA SER A 35 4.95 0.36 5.07
C SER A 35 3.91 -0.69 5.49
N LEU A 36 2.69 -0.65 4.95
CA LEU A 36 1.69 -1.73 5.13
C LEU A 36 2.16 -3.04 4.50
N CYS A 37 2.66 -3.01 3.26
CA CYS A 37 3.20 -4.19 2.59
C CYS A 37 4.37 -4.80 3.38
N GLU A 38 5.29 -3.98 3.88
CA GLU A 38 6.42 -4.43 4.71
C GLU A 38 5.93 -5.02 6.05
N LYS A 39 4.97 -4.37 6.73
CA LYS A 39 4.43 -4.82 8.02
C LYS A 39 3.65 -6.14 7.92
N LEU A 40 2.93 -6.35 6.82
CA LEU A 40 2.08 -7.52 6.60
C LEU A 40 2.80 -8.64 5.83
N CYS A 41 4.08 -8.46 5.50
CA CYS A 41 4.83 -9.36 4.62
C CYS A 41 4.08 -9.63 3.30
N ALA A 42 3.47 -8.60 2.73
CA ALA A 42 2.74 -8.69 1.48
C ALA A 42 3.68 -8.96 0.30
N ASP A 43 3.12 -9.40 -0.83
CA ASP A 43 3.88 -9.62 -2.05
C ASP A 43 4.39 -8.29 -2.63
N VAL A 44 5.70 -8.06 -2.50
CA VAL A 44 6.39 -6.87 -3.01
C VAL A 44 6.41 -6.77 -4.54
N ASN A 45 6.12 -7.86 -5.25
CA ASN A 45 6.09 -7.92 -6.71
C ASN A 45 4.67 -7.78 -7.26
N TYR A 46 3.67 -7.59 -6.41
CA TYR A 46 2.31 -7.36 -6.87
C TYR A 46 2.21 -6.02 -7.62
N SER A 47 1.78 -6.08 -8.87
CA SER A 47 1.78 -4.93 -9.80
C SER A 47 0.58 -3.99 -9.66
N GLY A 48 -0.42 -4.34 -8.84
CA GLY A 48 -1.67 -3.60 -8.75
C GLY A 48 -2.64 -3.80 -9.93
N LEU A 49 -2.29 -4.61 -10.94
CA LEU A 49 -3.07 -4.74 -12.17
C LEU A 49 -4.24 -5.74 -12.08
N ILE A 50 -4.19 -6.70 -11.16
CA ILE A 50 -5.19 -7.76 -11.05
C ILE A 50 -5.64 -7.88 -9.60
N CYS A 51 -6.85 -7.43 -9.27
CA CYS A 51 -7.45 -7.62 -7.94
C CYS A 51 -8.61 -8.63 -7.98
N LYS A 52 -8.78 -9.42 -6.90
CA LYS A 52 -10.03 -10.15 -6.67
C LYS A 52 -11.18 -9.14 -6.48
N ASN A 53 -12.16 -9.17 -7.36
CA ASN A 53 -13.47 -8.50 -7.25
C ASN A 53 -14.37 -9.12 -6.15
N PRO A 54 -14.56 -8.47 -4.99
CA PRO A 54 -15.30 -9.05 -3.85
C PRO A 54 -16.76 -9.49 -4.15
N PHE A 55 -17.35 -9.13 -5.28
CA PHE A 55 -18.70 -9.57 -5.66
C PHE A 55 -18.74 -10.96 -6.35
N HIS A 56 -17.60 -11.61 -6.57
CA HIS A 56 -17.57 -12.94 -7.19
C HIS A 56 -17.91 -14.04 -6.18
N LEU A 57 -18.89 -14.89 -6.51
CA LEU A 57 -19.44 -15.92 -5.61
C LEU A 57 -18.42 -16.96 -5.13
N GLU A 58 -17.35 -17.20 -5.90
CA GLU A 58 -16.32 -18.18 -5.55
C GLU A 58 -15.26 -17.64 -4.58
N TRP A 59 -15.28 -16.34 -4.25
CA TRP A 59 -14.29 -15.75 -3.37
C TRP A 59 -14.84 -15.61 -1.96
N GLN A 60 -14.04 -16.03 -0.99
CA GLN A 60 -14.30 -15.71 0.41
C GLN A 60 -13.94 -14.25 0.64
N VAL A 61 -14.94 -13.48 1.08
CA VAL A 61 -14.80 -12.07 1.39
C VAL A 61 -15.09 -11.88 2.87
N MET A 62 -14.27 -11.06 3.52
CA MET A 62 -14.44 -10.68 4.91
C MET A 62 -14.24 -9.17 5.00
N GLU A 63 -15.18 -8.50 5.64
CA GLU A 63 -15.12 -7.08 5.95
C GLU A 63 -14.92 -6.95 7.46
N TRP A 64 -13.79 -6.37 7.87
CA TRP A 64 -13.46 -6.18 9.28
C TRP A 64 -13.91 -4.83 9.82
N ARG A 65 -14.21 -3.88 8.92
CA ARG A 65 -14.58 -2.52 9.25
C ARG A 65 -15.40 -1.92 8.11
N GLU A 66 -16.51 -1.28 8.45
CA GLU A 66 -17.39 -0.57 7.51
C GLU A 66 -16.89 0.85 7.22
N GLU A 67 -16.32 1.53 8.21
CA GLU A 67 -15.83 2.91 8.03
C GLU A 67 -14.51 2.97 7.26
N ALA A 68 -14.44 3.92 6.32
CA ALA A 68 -13.23 4.18 5.56
C ALA A 68 -12.15 4.85 6.42
N TYR A 69 -10.89 4.48 6.17
CA TYR A 69 -9.72 4.99 6.86
C TYR A 69 -9.32 6.38 6.36
N THR A 70 -8.72 7.19 7.22
CA THR A 70 -7.89 8.31 6.76
C THR A 70 -6.45 7.84 6.52
N LEU A 71 -5.70 8.55 5.67
CA LEU A 71 -4.26 8.24 5.50
C LEU A 71 -3.49 8.45 6.81
N ASP A 72 -3.84 9.49 7.58
CA ASP A 72 -3.19 9.78 8.85
C ASP A 72 -3.44 8.66 9.88
N GLU A 73 -4.67 8.15 9.96
CA GLU A 73 -4.99 7.00 10.80
C GLU A 73 -4.20 5.75 10.41
N LEU A 74 -4.06 5.45 9.12
CA LEU A 74 -3.22 4.33 8.68
C LEU A 74 -1.75 4.56 9.05
N ALA A 75 -1.27 5.79 8.94
CA ALA A 75 0.10 6.15 9.28
C ALA A 75 0.41 5.99 10.77
N ASP A 76 -0.56 6.19 11.67
CA ASP A 76 -0.38 6.00 13.12
C ASP A 76 0.03 4.56 13.48
N TYR A 77 -0.28 3.58 12.63
CA TYR A 77 0.11 2.19 12.82
C TYR A 77 1.48 1.83 12.21
N LEU A 78 2.16 2.75 11.53
CA LEU A 78 3.30 2.46 10.64
C LEU A 78 4.55 3.27 11.03
N ASP A 79 5.73 2.65 10.86
CA ASP A 79 6.98 3.39 10.86
C ASP A 79 7.28 3.93 9.46
N LEU A 80 6.93 5.20 9.21
CA LEU A 80 7.21 5.87 7.94
C LEU A 80 8.66 6.39 7.85
N SER A 81 9.45 6.34 8.93
CA SER A 81 10.84 6.81 8.93
C SER A 81 11.76 5.93 8.07
N ALA A 82 11.38 4.67 7.85
CA ALA A 82 12.10 3.72 7.01
C ALA A 82 12.08 4.07 5.53
N SER A 83 10.99 4.68 5.05
CA SER A 83 10.83 5.11 3.66
C SER A 83 11.82 6.22 3.28
N ALA A 84 12.10 7.15 4.20
CA ALA A 84 13.00 8.29 3.97
C ALA A 84 14.48 7.88 3.82
N ARG A 85 14.88 6.71 4.34
CA ARG A 85 16.28 6.28 4.35
C ARG A 85 16.84 5.87 2.98
N ARG A 86 15.99 5.67 1.96
CA ARG A 86 16.41 5.25 0.61
C ARG A 86 16.69 6.38 -0.38
N SER A 87 16.58 7.66 0.01
CA SER A 87 16.91 8.79 -0.88
C SER A 87 18.35 9.30 -0.76
N ILE A 88 19.26 8.51 -0.18
CA ILE A 88 20.69 8.81 -0.07
C ILE A 88 21.47 7.50 0.02
N ASP A 89 21.54 6.77 -1.09
CA ASP A 89 22.73 5.97 -1.42
C ASP A 89 22.84 5.87 -2.95
N GLU A 90 23.04 7.03 -3.57
CA GLU A 90 23.73 7.08 -4.85
C GLU A 90 25.22 6.94 -4.52
N THR A 91 25.84 5.85 -4.99
CA THR A 91 27.26 5.44 -4.87
C THR A 91 27.66 4.41 -3.80
N ALA A 92 27.25 3.15 -4.01
CA ALA A 92 28.09 2.01 -3.62
C ALA A 92 28.18 0.99 -4.76
N THR A 93 29.23 1.18 -5.55
CA THR A 93 29.75 0.37 -6.65
C THR A 93 29.68 -1.14 -6.42
N CYS A 94 29.11 -1.84 -7.40
CA CYS A 94 29.37 -3.24 -7.71
C CYS A 94 30.88 -3.52 -7.73
N SER A 95 31.40 -4.36 -6.84
CA SER A 95 32.75 -4.92 -6.95
C SER A 95 32.85 -6.32 -6.37
N LYS A 96 32.99 -7.26 -7.31
CA LYS A 96 33.46 -8.66 -7.25
C LYS A 96 32.54 -9.70 -6.64
#